data_AF-A0A383CWU6-F1
#
_entry.id   AF-A0A383CWU6-F1
#
_cell.length_a   1.000
_cell.length_b   1.000
_cell.length_c   1.000
_cell.angle_alpha   90.00
_cell.angle_beta   90.00
_cell.angle_gamma   90.00
#
_symmetry.space_group_name_H-M   'P 1'
#
loop_
_entity.id
_entity.type
_entity.pdbx_description
1 polymer ?
#
loop_
_entity_poly.entity_id
_entity_poly.type
_entity_poly.pdbx_seq_one_letter_code
_entity_poly.pdbx_strand_id
1 'polypeptide(L)'
;MSIKGTKTEQNLKDAFAGESQANRRYLYFAQKADVEGYNDVAAVFRSTAEGETGHAHGHLEFLEETGDPATGEPIGSTDKNL
;
A
#
# COMPACT_ATOMS: atom_id res chain seq x y z
N MET A 1 -9.82 21.89 -4.92
CA MET A 1 -8.69 22.42 -4.11
C MET A 1 -7.62 21.35 -4.17
N SER A 2 -6.39 21.69 -4.56
CA SER A 2 -5.29 20.71 -4.57
C SER A 2 -4.84 20.41 -3.14
N ILE A 3 -4.55 19.15 -2.83
CA ILE A 3 -4.02 18.73 -1.52
C ILE A 3 -2.50 18.91 -1.42
N LYS A 4 -1.82 19.36 -2.48
CA LYS A 4 -0.36 19.54 -2.51
C LYS A 4 0.12 20.55 -1.46
N GLY A 5 1.17 20.19 -0.72
CA GLY A 5 1.76 20.94 0.39
C GLY A 5 0.94 20.91 1.68
N THR A 6 -0.18 20.18 1.72
CA THR A 6 -1.05 20.16 2.91
C THR A 6 -0.67 19.04 3.88
N LYS A 7 -1.15 19.16 5.13
CA LYS A 7 -1.05 18.05 6.11
C LYS A 7 -1.79 16.80 5.62
N THR A 8 -2.84 16.94 4.82
CA THR A 8 -3.58 15.80 4.26
C THR A 8 -2.73 15.01 3.28
N GLU A 9 -1.95 15.67 2.41
CA GLU A 9 -1.00 14.98 1.54
C GLU A 9 0.02 14.18 2.36
N GLN A 10 0.60 14.78 3.41
CA GLN A 10 1.56 14.06 4.25
C GLN A 10 0.91 12.85 4.94
N ASN A 11 -0.29 13.00 5.49
CA ASN A 11 -1.01 11.90 6.13
C ASN A 11 -1.30 10.76 5.14
N LEU A 12 -1.63 11.07 3.87
CA LEU A 12 -1.85 10.06 2.84
C LEU A 12 -0.56 9.32 2.47
N LYS A 13 0.58 10.03 2.38
CA LYS A 13 1.89 9.40 2.16
C LYS A 13 2.26 8.46 3.31
N ASP A 14 2.04 8.90 4.55
CA ASP A 14 2.31 8.11 5.75
C ASP A 14 1.39 6.88 5.80
N ALA A 15 0.11 7.04 5.46
CA ALA A 15 -0.84 5.93 5.38
C ALA A 15 -0.46 4.93 4.29
N PHE A 16 -0.16 5.37 3.06
CA PHE A 16 0.34 4.51 1.98
C PHE A 16 1.56 3.70 2.41
N ALA A 17 2.53 4.34 3.07
CA ALA A 17 3.71 3.66 3.59
C ALA A 17 3.36 2.64 4.70
N GLY A 18 2.42 2.99 5.58
CA GLY A 18 1.92 2.12 6.64
C GLY A 18 1.23 0.86 6.10
N GLU A 19 0.31 1.02 5.17
CA GLU A 19 -0.43 -0.10 4.55
C GLU A 19 0.49 -0.97 3.70
N SER A 20 1.45 -0.37 2.99
CA SER A 20 2.49 -1.12 2.26
C SER A 20 3.33 -1.99 3.19
N GLN A 21 3.71 -1.47 4.37
CA GLN A 21 4.43 -2.25 5.37
C GLN A 21 3.55 -3.34 6.00
N ALA A 22 2.27 -3.06 6.26
CA ALA A 22 1.32 -4.03 6.80
C ALA A 22 1.12 -5.20 5.85
N ASN A 23 0.89 -4.93 4.55
CA ASN A 23 0.82 -5.94 3.50
C ASN A 23 2.05 -6.87 3.52
N ARG A 24 3.26 -6.31 3.50
CA ARG A 24 4.50 -7.10 3.49
C ARG A 24 4.66 -7.96 4.74
N ARG A 25 4.29 -7.44 5.92
CA ARG A 25 4.30 -8.23 7.17
C ARG A 25 3.29 -9.37 7.13
N TYR A 26 2.05 -9.12 6.69
CA TYR A 26 1.02 -10.16 6.65
C TYR A 26 1.34 -11.26 5.63
N LEU A 27 1.91 -10.92 4.47
CA LEU A 27 2.41 -11.95 3.54
C LEU A 27 3.52 -12.80 4.16
N TYR A 28 4.43 -12.19 4.91
CA TYR A 28 5.48 -12.93 5.63
C TYR A 28 4.89 -13.82 6.74
N PHE A 29 3.90 -13.35 7.47
CA PHE A 29 3.22 -14.14 8.50
C PHE A 29 2.41 -15.29 7.91
N ALA A 30 1.77 -15.09 6.75
CA ALA A 30 1.13 -16.17 6.01
C ALA A 30 2.13 -17.28 5.66
N GLN A 31 3.31 -16.91 5.14
CA GLN A 31 4.36 -17.88 4.83
C GLN A 31 4.83 -18.65 6.08
N LYS A 32 4.98 -17.96 7.22
CA LYS A 32 5.33 -18.63 8.49
C LYS A 32 4.24 -19.61 8.93
N ALA A 33 2.97 -19.22 8.82
CA ALA A 33 1.84 -20.07 9.14
C ALA A 33 1.74 -21.32 8.24
N ASP A 34 2.07 -21.21 6.94
CA ASP A 34 2.15 -22.38 6.05
C ASP A 34 3.21 -23.38 6.52
N VAL A 35 4.42 -22.89 6.86
CA VAL A 35 5.55 -23.72 7.32
C VAL A 35 5.20 -24.44 8.64
N GLU A 36 4.42 -23.79 9.49
CA GLU A 36 3.97 -24.34 10.77
C GLU A 36 2.72 -25.24 10.64
N GLY A 37 2.12 -25.34 9.45
CA GLY A 37 0.96 -26.20 9.17
C GLY A 37 -0.39 -25.57 9.50
N TYR A 38 -0.45 -24.26 9.76
CA TYR A 38 -1.68 -23.52 10.06
C TYR A 38 -2.32 -22.91 8.80
N ASN A 39 -2.83 -23.76 7.92
CA ASN A 39 -3.33 -23.35 6.59
C ASN A 39 -4.46 -22.30 6.65
N ASP A 40 -5.42 -22.45 7.56
CA ASP A 40 -6.54 -21.49 7.68
C ASP A 40 -6.04 -20.12 8.16
N VAL A 41 -5.07 -20.09 9.07
CA VAL A 41 -4.44 -18.86 9.56
C VAL A 41 -3.65 -18.18 8.44
N ALA A 42 -2.92 -18.97 7.64
CA ALA A 42 -2.20 -18.44 6.48
C ALA A 42 -3.17 -17.83 5.46
N ALA A 43 -4.33 -18.43 5.23
CA ALA A 43 -5.38 -17.89 4.36
C ALA A 43 -5.93 -16.55 4.88
N VAL A 44 -6.17 -16.43 6.19
CA VAL A 44 -6.59 -15.18 6.81
C VAL A 44 -5.53 -14.09 6.61
N PHE A 45 -4.25 -14.37 6.90
CA PHE A 45 -3.18 -13.38 6.69
C PHE A 45 -3.06 -12.92 5.24
N ARG A 46 -3.19 -13.83 4.27
CA ARG A 46 -3.21 -13.46 2.84
C ARG A 46 -4.39 -12.57 2.50
N SER A 47 -5.58 -12.90 2.99
CA SER A 47 -6.77 -12.08 2.77
C SER A 47 -6.63 -10.69 3.39
N THR A 48 -6.03 -10.59 4.58
CA THR A 48 -5.75 -9.30 5.20
C THR A 48 -4.73 -8.50 4.39
N ALA A 49 -3.65 -9.15 3.92
CA ALA A 49 -2.66 -8.50 3.07
C ALA A 49 -3.28 -7.91 1.79
N GLU A 50 -4.20 -8.64 1.15
CA GLU A 50 -4.95 -8.14 -0.01
C GLU A 50 -5.80 -6.92 0.34
N GLY A 51 -6.43 -6.92 1.53
CA GLY A 51 -7.12 -5.74 2.06
C GLY A 51 -6.20 -4.52 2.17
N GLU A 52 -4.99 -4.69 2.71
CA GLU A 52 -4.02 -3.58 2.83
C GLU A 52 -3.49 -3.12 1.47
N THR A 53 -3.43 -4.02 0.46
CA THR A 53 -3.16 -3.59 -0.93
C THR A 53 -4.26 -2.66 -1.43
N GLY A 54 -5.53 -3.01 -1.18
CA GLY A 54 -6.67 -2.15 -1.49
C GLY A 54 -6.59 -0.79 -0.80
N HIS A 55 -6.28 -0.75 0.50
CA HIS A 55 -6.10 0.49 1.25
C HIS A 55 -4.95 1.34 0.70
N ALA A 56 -3.79 0.72 0.44
CA ALA A 56 -2.62 1.41 -0.12
C ALA A 56 -2.93 2.01 -1.50
N HIS A 57 -3.56 1.25 -2.40
CA HIS A 57 -3.95 1.77 -3.72
C HIS A 57 -4.97 2.90 -3.59
N GLY A 58 -5.96 2.79 -2.70
CA GLY A 58 -6.92 3.87 -2.46
C GLY A 58 -6.24 5.16 -2.00
N HIS A 59 -5.22 5.10 -1.14
CA HIS A 59 -4.41 6.28 -0.79
C HIS A 59 -3.61 6.82 -1.98
N LEU A 60 -3.06 5.93 -2.81
CA LEU A 60 -2.29 6.28 -3.99
C LEU A 60 -3.15 7.03 -5.03
N GLU A 61 -4.40 6.61 -5.24
CA GLU A 61 -5.37 7.28 -6.12
C GLU A 61 -5.58 8.76 -5.74
N PHE A 62 -5.67 9.09 -4.45
CA PHE A 62 -5.73 10.49 -4.01
C PHE A 62 -4.41 11.24 -4.21
N LEU A 63 -3.28 10.53 -4.11
CA LEU A 63 -1.94 11.11 -4.27
C LEU A 63 -1.56 11.31 -5.74
N GLU A 64 -2.23 10.68 -6.71
CA GLU A 64 -1.99 10.90 -8.15
C GLU A 64 -2.03 12.38 -8.53
N GLU A 65 -2.92 13.17 -7.89
CA GLU A 65 -3.00 14.62 -8.10
C GLU A 65 -1.73 15.38 -7.68
N THR A 66 -0.93 14.79 -6.79
CA THR A 66 0.27 15.41 -6.20
C THR A 66 1.58 14.79 -6.64
N GLY A 67 1.54 13.56 -7.15
CA GLY A 67 2.68 12.76 -7.59
C GLY A 67 2.87 11.49 -6.76
N ASP A 68 3.73 10.61 -7.26
CA ASP A 68 4.17 9.39 -6.60
C ASP A 68 4.74 9.73 -5.21
N PRO A 69 4.24 9.10 -4.12
CA PRO A 69 4.72 9.34 -2.76
C PRO A 69 6.21 9.05 -2.55
N ALA A 70 6.82 8.18 -3.36
CA ALA A 70 8.22 7.80 -3.25
C ALA A 70 9.17 8.75 -3.99
N THR A 71 8.76 9.25 -5.16
CA THR A 71 9.63 10.04 -6.05
C THR A 71 9.24 11.51 -6.16
N GLY A 72 7.96 11.83 -5.91
CA GLY A 72 7.38 13.15 -6.13
C GLY A 72 7.06 13.44 -7.61
N GLU A 73 7.37 12.54 -8.52
CA GLU A 73 7.10 12.67 -9.94
C GLU A 73 5.62 12.36 -10.26
N PRO A 74 5.03 12.92 -11.33
CA PRO A 74 3.67 12.60 -11.71
C PRO A 74 3.49 11.10 -12.00
N ILE A 75 2.42 10.50 -11.47
CA ILE A 75 1.99 9.16 -11.89
C ILE A 75 1.37 9.31 -13.28
N GLY A 76 2.06 8.77 -14.29
CA GLY A 76 1.72 8.92 -15.71
C GLY A 76 1.16 7.66 -16.34
N SER A 77 1.12 7.66 -17.68
CA SER A 77 0.89 6.45 -18.47
C SER A 77 2.00 5.42 -18.24
N THR A 78 1.76 4.16 -18.58
CA THR A 78 2.71 3.06 -18.34
C THR A 78 4.12 3.34 -18.85
N ASP A 79 4.26 3.97 -20.01
CA ASP A 79 5.56 4.36 -20.61
C ASP A 79 6.30 5.44 -19.80
N LYS A 80 5.59 6.23 -18.99
CA LYS A 80 6.15 7.30 -18.15
C LYS A 80 6.50 6.82 -16.73
N ASN A 81 6.04 5.64 -16.33
CA ASN A 81 6.27 5.08 -14.99
C ASN A 81 7.39 4.03 -14.95
N LEU A 82 8.08 3.81 -16.07
CA LEU A 82 9.26 2.93 -16.20
C LEU A 82 10.55 3.70 -15.86
#